data_AF-A0A0B4E218-F1
#
_entry.id   AF-A0A0B4E218-F1
#
_cell.length_a   1.000
_cell.length_b   1.000
_cell.length_c   1.000
_cell.angle_alpha   90.00
_cell.angle_beta   90.00
_cell.angle_gamma   90.00
#
_symmetry.space_group_name_H-M   'P 1'
#
loop_
_entity.id
_entity.type
_entity.pdbx_description
1 polymer ?
#
loop_
_entity_poly.entity_id
_entity_poly.type
_entity_poly.pdbx_seq_one_letter_code
_entity_poly.pdbx_strand_id
1 'polypeptide(L)'
;SWVQEDQLRMPTAPPLDSLPLSTEVPQAQAPLEGFTFEGYRNADGTVGTRNILGITTTVQCVTGVLDHAVKRIKDELLPKYPHVDDVVALTHSYGCGVAITATDAYIPIRTVRNLARNPNLGGEALVISLGCEKLQAGQVMHDN
;
A
#
# COMPACT_ATOMS: atom_id res chain seq x y z
N SER A 1 29.10 13.29 38.30
CA SER A 1 28.34 14.41 37.70
C SER A 1 27.31 13.82 36.75
N TRP A 2 26.19 14.51 36.53
CA TRP A 2 25.16 14.10 35.56
C TRP A 2 25.49 14.69 34.20
N VAL A 3 25.62 13.84 33.17
CA VAL A 3 25.88 14.28 31.79
C VAL A 3 24.55 14.69 31.15
N GLN A 4 24.51 15.94 30.67
CA GLN A 4 23.37 16.55 29.98
C GLN A 4 23.70 16.77 28.50
N GLU A 5 22.69 16.90 27.64
CA GLU A 5 22.91 17.07 26.19
C GLU A 5 23.70 18.33 25.84
N ASP A 6 23.57 19.39 26.65
CA ASP A 6 24.34 20.65 26.52
C ASP A 6 25.84 20.47 26.81
N GLN A 7 26.21 19.36 27.44
CA GLN A 7 27.59 18.97 27.73
C GLN A 7 28.16 18.02 26.65
N LEU A 8 27.39 17.69 25.61
CA LEU A 8 27.81 16.84 24.51
C LEU A 8 28.10 17.65 23.24
N ARG A 9 29.13 17.24 22.50
CA ARG A 9 29.40 17.72 21.14
C ARG A 9 29.05 16.62 20.14
N MET A 10 28.03 16.85 19.33
CA MET A 10 27.65 15.92 18.27
C MET A 10 28.72 15.91 17.15
N PRO A 11 29.16 14.74 16.68
CA PRO A 11 30.08 14.65 15.56
C PRO A 11 29.37 15.03 14.26
N THR A 12 30.14 15.54 13.29
CA THR A 12 29.64 15.76 11.93
C THR A 12 29.45 14.42 11.24
N ALA A 13 28.30 14.21 10.60
CA ALA A 13 28.03 13.00 9.84
C ALA A 13 28.99 12.91 8.64
N PRO A 14 29.61 11.74 8.38
CA PRO A 14 30.42 11.53 7.18
C PRO A 14 29.55 11.49 5.91
N PRO A 15 30.13 11.69 4.72
CA PRO A 15 29.42 11.53 3.44
C PRO A 15 28.85 10.12 3.25
N LEU A 16 27.67 10.02 2.61
CA LEU A 16 27.02 8.73 2.33
C LEU A 16 27.93 7.78 1.54
N ASP A 17 28.62 8.29 0.52
CA ASP A 17 29.51 7.51 -0.35
C ASP A 17 30.77 7.01 0.35
N SER A 18 31.09 7.53 1.55
CA SER A 18 32.21 7.05 2.37
C SER A 18 31.83 6.00 3.41
N LEU A 19 30.53 5.69 3.53
CA LEU A 19 30.09 4.71 4.52
C LEU A 19 30.51 3.29 4.09
N PRO A 20 31.12 2.50 4.99
CA PRO A 20 31.41 1.11 4.72
C PRO A 20 30.11 0.31 4.54
N LEU A 21 30.04 -0.49 3.49
CA LEU A 21 28.88 -1.33 3.18
C LEU A 21 29.21 -2.79 3.45
N SER A 22 28.35 -3.48 4.21
CA SER A 22 28.45 -4.92 4.46
C SER A 22 29.81 -5.40 5.03
N THR A 23 30.50 -4.58 5.82
CA THR A 23 31.82 -4.92 6.37
C THR A 23 31.79 -5.94 7.51
N GLU A 24 30.66 -6.07 8.20
CA GLU A 24 30.46 -7.01 9.30
C GLU A 24 29.08 -7.67 9.16
N VAL A 25 28.94 -8.57 8.18
CA VAL A 25 27.69 -9.34 8.01
C VAL A 25 27.63 -10.42 9.09
N PRO A 26 26.69 -10.35 10.05
CA PRO A 26 26.59 -11.35 11.11
C PRO A 26 26.23 -12.72 10.53
N GLN A 27 26.69 -13.79 11.19
CA GLN A 27 26.31 -15.15 10.82
C GLN A 27 24.79 -15.34 10.98
N ALA A 28 24.16 -15.99 9.99
CA ALA A 28 22.76 -16.33 10.06
C ALA A 28 22.46 -17.24 11.26
N GLN A 29 21.42 -16.88 12.01
CA GLN A 29 20.93 -17.69 13.13
C GLN A 29 20.17 -18.92 12.60
N ALA A 30 20.04 -19.95 13.43
CA ALA A 30 19.23 -21.12 13.08
C ALA A 30 17.76 -20.71 12.85
N PRO A 31 17.07 -21.27 11.84
CA PRO A 31 15.68 -20.93 11.54
C PRO A 31 14.73 -21.39 12.65
N LEU A 32 13.65 -20.64 12.84
CA LEU A 32 12.52 -21.04 13.69
C LEU A 32 11.52 -21.83 12.84
N GLU A 33 11.18 -23.05 13.27
CA GLU A 33 10.26 -23.95 12.56
C GLU A 33 8.99 -24.20 13.38
N GLY A 34 7.90 -24.58 12.71
CA GLY A 34 6.63 -24.96 13.34
C GLY A 34 5.68 -23.81 13.73
N PHE A 35 6.07 -22.55 13.53
CA PHE A 35 5.19 -21.40 13.78
C PHE A 35 4.23 -21.17 12.61
N THR A 36 2.94 -21.03 12.92
CA THR A 36 1.86 -20.76 11.96
C THR A 36 0.95 -19.64 12.46
N PHE A 37 0.09 -19.13 11.59
CA PHE A 37 -0.99 -18.21 11.94
C PHE A 37 -2.21 -18.47 11.04
N GLU A 38 -3.40 -18.17 11.55
CA GLU A 38 -4.64 -18.23 10.77
C GLU A 38 -4.75 -16.99 9.87
N GLY A 39 -4.85 -17.20 8.55
CA GLY A 39 -4.90 -16.12 7.58
C GLY A 39 -5.69 -16.46 6.31
N TYR A 40 -5.99 -15.44 5.53
CA TYR A 40 -6.75 -15.54 4.28
C TYR A 40 -5.80 -15.81 3.11
N ARG A 41 -5.79 -17.04 2.59
CA ARG A 41 -4.93 -17.42 1.46
C ARG A 41 -5.52 -16.92 0.14
N ASN A 42 -4.71 -16.20 -0.63
CA ASN A 42 -5.06 -15.67 -1.95
C ASN A 42 -4.64 -16.62 -3.08
N ALA A 43 -5.18 -16.39 -4.28
CA ALA A 43 -4.86 -17.17 -5.48
C ALA A 43 -3.38 -17.08 -5.91
N ASP A 44 -2.73 -15.95 -5.64
CA ASP A 44 -1.31 -15.71 -5.93
C ASP A 44 -0.36 -16.31 -4.87
N GLY A 45 -0.90 -16.97 -3.84
CA GLY A 45 -0.15 -17.59 -2.76
C GLY A 45 0.17 -16.68 -1.58
N THR A 46 -0.12 -15.37 -1.67
CA THR A 46 0.00 -14.45 -0.53
C THR A 46 -1.07 -14.74 0.52
N VAL A 47 -0.84 -14.24 1.74
CA VAL A 47 -1.75 -14.44 2.86
C VAL A 47 -2.08 -13.11 3.51
N GLY A 48 -3.37 -12.75 3.54
CA GLY A 48 -3.91 -11.61 4.26
C GLY A 48 -4.16 -11.93 5.74
N THR A 49 -4.01 -10.93 6.60
CA THR A 49 -4.40 -10.99 8.02
C THR A 49 -5.80 -10.42 8.27
N ARG A 50 -6.38 -9.78 7.25
CA ARG A 50 -7.76 -9.28 7.23
C ARG A 50 -8.41 -9.55 5.87
N ASN A 51 -9.73 -9.63 5.85
CA ASN A 51 -10.54 -9.77 4.66
C ASN A 51 -11.27 -8.43 4.38
N ILE A 52 -10.64 -7.56 3.59
CA ILE A 52 -11.09 -6.18 3.36
C ILE A 52 -11.48 -6.00 1.88
N LEU A 53 -12.60 -5.33 1.64
CA LEU A 53 -12.92 -4.83 0.30
C LEU A 53 -12.12 -3.55 0.02
N GLY A 54 -11.12 -3.63 -0.85
CA GLY A 54 -10.41 -2.46 -1.36
C GLY A 54 -11.12 -1.89 -2.58
N ILE A 55 -11.35 -0.57 -2.59
CA ILE A 55 -11.90 0.14 -3.75
C ILE A 55 -10.90 1.22 -4.16
N THR A 56 -10.33 1.12 -5.36
CA THR A 56 -9.39 2.10 -5.91
C THR A 56 -10.01 2.85 -7.08
N THR A 57 -9.47 4.01 -7.40
CA THR A 57 -9.94 4.84 -8.51
C THR A 57 -8.82 5.01 -9.52
N THR A 58 -9.16 5.23 -10.79
CA THR A 58 -8.19 5.59 -11.84
C THR A 58 -8.00 7.11 -11.98
N VAL A 59 -8.82 7.90 -11.27
CA VAL A 59 -8.83 9.36 -11.33
C VAL A 59 -9.20 10.00 -10.00
N GLN A 60 -8.69 11.20 -9.73
CA GLN A 60 -8.98 12.02 -8.55
C GLN A 60 -10.39 12.63 -8.54
N CYS A 61 -11.03 12.86 -9.70
CA CYS A 61 -12.33 13.52 -9.77
C CYS A 61 -13.46 12.73 -9.06
N VAL A 62 -13.30 11.42 -8.87
CA VAL A 62 -14.29 10.57 -8.19
C VAL A 62 -14.09 10.46 -6.68
N THR A 63 -13.00 10.98 -6.11
CA THR A 63 -12.65 10.75 -4.70
C THR A 63 -13.81 11.07 -3.76
N GLY A 64 -14.46 12.23 -3.90
CA GLY A 64 -15.59 12.60 -3.04
C GLY A 64 -16.83 11.70 -3.21
N VAL A 65 -17.06 11.19 -4.42
CA VAL A 65 -18.14 10.22 -4.69
C VAL A 65 -17.81 8.87 -4.04
N LEU A 66 -16.55 8.43 -4.14
CA LEU A 66 -16.09 7.19 -3.53
C LEU A 66 -16.16 7.25 -2.00
N ASP A 67 -15.75 8.36 -1.37
CA ASP A 67 -15.85 8.51 0.08
C ASP A 67 -17.29 8.38 0.58
N HIS A 68 -18.23 9.00 -0.14
CA HIS A 68 -19.65 8.86 0.14
C HIS A 68 -20.16 7.43 -0.10
N ALA A 69 -19.71 6.77 -1.18
CA ALA A 69 -20.07 5.38 -1.46
C ALA A 69 -19.54 4.43 -0.37
N VAL A 70 -18.27 4.56 0.03
CA VAL A 70 -17.67 3.75 1.11
C VAL A 70 -18.42 3.97 2.41
N LYS A 71 -18.77 5.21 2.75
CA LYS A 71 -19.60 5.47 3.93
C LYS A 71 -20.92 4.69 3.89
N ARG A 72 -21.64 4.73 2.76
CA ARG A 72 -22.88 3.97 2.59
C ARG A 72 -22.68 2.47 2.61
N ILE A 73 -21.60 1.96 2.02
CA ILE A 73 -21.27 0.53 2.07
C ILE A 73 -21.04 0.10 3.53
N LYS A 74 -20.29 0.88 4.31
CA LYS A 74 -20.07 0.60 5.73
C LYS A 74 -21.35 0.65 6.56
N ASP A 75 -22.23 1.62 6.28
CA ASP A 75 -23.46 1.82 7.05
C ASP A 75 -24.59 0.84 6.64
N GLU A 76 -24.71 0.46 5.36
CA GLU A 76 -25.86 -0.26 4.80
C GLU A 76 -25.57 -1.72 4.36
N LEU A 77 -24.33 -2.02 3.97
CA LEU A 77 -23.95 -3.32 3.39
C LEU A 77 -23.04 -4.13 4.32
N LEU A 78 -21.97 -3.54 4.87
CA LEU A 78 -21.01 -4.23 5.72
C LEU A 78 -21.66 -5.00 6.89
N PRO A 79 -22.72 -4.50 7.57
CA PRO A 79 -23.40 -5.27 8.62
C PRO A 79 -24.04 -6.58 8.14
N LYS A 80 -24.26 -6.75 6.83
CA LYS A 80 -24.81 -7.96 6.21
C LYS A 80 -23.72 -8.99 5.88
N TYR A 81 -22.44 -8.62 5.97
CA TYR A 81 -21.29 -9.46 5.62
C TYR A 81 -20.33 -9.59 6.82
N PRO A 82 -20.69 -10.39 7.85
CA PRO A 82 -19.93 -10.47 9.11
C PRO A 82 -18.50 -11.04 8.98
N HIS A 83 -18.16 -11.62 7.83
CA HIS A 83 -16.81 -12.15 7.54
C HIS A 83 -15.93 -11.17 6.75
N VAL A 84 -16.43 -9.96 6.48
CA VAL A 84 -15.66 -8.87 5.87
C VAL A 84 -15.29 -7.89 6.97
N ASP A 85 -13.99 -7.64 7.15
CA ASP A 85 -13.47 -6.83 8.25
C ASP A 85 -13.71 -5.33 8.02
N ASP A 86 -13.57 -4.86 6.78
CA ASP A 86 -13.76 -3.45 6.44
C ASP A 86 -13.92 -3.22 4.92
N VAL A 87 -14.23 -1.97 4.57
CA VAL A 87 -14.18 -1.44 3.20
C VAL A 87 -13.29 -0.20 3.17
N VAL A 88 -12.29 -0.17 2.29
CA VAL A 88 -11.28 0.91 2.25
C VAL A 88 -11.21 1.53 0.86
N ALA A 89 -11.30 2.86 0.82
CA ALA A 89 -11.01 3.64 -0.38
C ALA A 89 -9.49 3.85 -0.52
N LEU A 90 -8.94 3.42 -1.64
CA LEU A 90 -7.56 3.67 -2.06
C LEU A 90 -7.56 4.80 -3.09
N THR A 91 -7.54 6.03 -2.59
CA THR A 91 -7.61 7.24 -3.42
C THR A 91 -6.22 7.76 -3.74
N HIS A 92 -6.11 8.48 -4.85
CA HIS A 92 -4.86 9.12 -5.26
C HIS A 92 -5.11 10.47 -5.92
N SER A 93 -4.09 11.33 -5.90
CA SER A 93 -4.15 12.65 -6.56
C SER A 93 -3.93 12.60 -8.08
N TYR A 94 -3.77 11.41 -8.66
CA TYR A 94 -3.66 11.24 -10.10
C TYR A 94 -4.97 11.65 -10.80
N GLY A 95 -4.92 12.74 -11.57
CA GLY A 95 -6.03 13.26 -12.35
C GLY A 95 -5.88 13.00 -13.86
N CYS A 96 -6.91 13.33 -14.64
CA CYS A 96 -6.92 13.17 -16.11
C CYS A 96 -5.82 14.01 -16.81
N GLY A 97 -5.26 15.03 -16.14
CA GLY A 97 -4.15 15.86 -16.63
C GLY A 97 -2.74 15.42 -16.19
N VAL A 98 -2.60 14.35 -15.40
CA VAL A 98 -1.28 13.92 -14.96
C VAL A 98 -0.58 13.14 -16.08
N ALA A 99 0.62 13.57 -16.41
CA ALA A 99 1.45 12.94 -17.42
C ALA A 99 1.99 11.59 -16.90
N ILE A 100 1.28 10.51 -17.23
CA ILE A 100 1.69 9.11 -16.97
C ILE A 100 3.07 8.76 -17.52
N THR A 101 3.58 9.55 -18.45
CA THR A 101 4.91 9.41 -19.07
C THR A 101 5.92 10.46 -18.60
N ALA A 102 5.58 11.32 -17.63
CA ALA A 102 6.53 12.28 -17.09
C ALA A 102 7.60 11.59 -16.24
N THR A 103 8.75 12.26 -16.07
CA THR A 103 9.80 11.83 -15.15
C THR A 103 9.21 11.60 -13.76
N ASP A 104 9.60 10.51 -13.11
CA ASP A 104 9.16 10.08 -11.78
C ASP A 104 7.67 9.72 -11.61
N ALA A 105 6.87 9.76 -12.68
CA ALA A 105 5.46 9.31 -12.66
C ALA A 105 5.31 7.82 -12.27
N TYR A 106 6.37 7.02 -12.44
CA TYR A 106 6.39 5.60 -12.06
C TYR A 106 6.24 5.38 -10.55
N ILE A 107 6.65 6.35 -9.71
CA ILE A 107 6.58 6.23 -8.25
C ILE A 107 5.12 6.13 -7.77
N PRO A 108 4.24 7.13 -8.01
CA PRO A 108 2.86 7.06 -7.58
C PRO A 108 2.09 5.92 -8.27
N ILE A 109 2.36 5.64 -9.56
CA ILE A 109 1.72 4.51 -10.27
C ILE A 109 2.05 3.18 -9.58
N ARG A 110 3.33 2.95 -9.26
CA ARG A 110 3.78 1.75 -8.52
C ARG A 110 3.16 1.68 -7.13
N THR A 111 3.05 2.81 -6.43
CA THR A 111 2.42 2.86 -5.10
C THR A 111 0.96 2.44 -5.14
N VAL A 112 0.16 3.01 -6.05
CA VAL A 112 -1.27 2.67 -6.19
C VAL A 112 -1.44 1.20 -6.55
N ARG A 113 -0.66 0.71 -7.54
CA ARG A 113 -0.68 -0.70 -7.94
C ARG A 113 -0.33 -1.64 -6.79
N ASN A 114 0.70 -1.32 -5.99
CA ASN A 114 1.11 -2.16 -4.87
C ASN A 114 0.10 -2.13 -3.71
N LEU A 115 -0.56 -0.98 -3.47
CA LEU A 115 -1.64 -0.89 -2.49
C LEU A 115 -2.84 -1.73 -2.89
N ALA A 116 -3.23 -1.70 -4.18
CA ALA A 116 -4.34 -2.50 -4.70
C ALA A 116 -4.05 -4.02 -4.63
N ARG A 117 -2.76 -4.41 -4.62
CA ARG A 117 -2.29 -5.80 -4.48
C ARG A 117 -1.91 -6.19 -3.05
N ASN A 118 -2.33 -5.41 -2.05
CA ASN A 118 -2.12 -5.81 -0.66
C ASN A 118 -2.86 -7.14 -0.38
N PRO A 119 -2.23 -8.14 0.28
CA PRO A 119 -2.86 -9.44 0.54
C PRO A 119 -4.18 -9.37 1.31
N ASN A 120 -4.43 -8.30 2.08
CA ASN A 120 -5.69 -8.09 2.79
C ASN A 120 -6.87 -7.75 1.89
N LEU A 121 -6.63 -7.47 0.60
CA LEU A 121 -7.65 -7.15 -0.39
C LEU A 121 -8.05 -8.36 -1.25
N GLY A 122 -7.57 -9.56 -0.89
CA GLY A 122 -7.93 -10.81 -1.56
C GLY A 122 -7.34 -10.96 -2.97
N GLY A 123 -6.54 -10.00 -3.45
CA GLY A 123 -6.13 -9.91 -4.85
C GLY A 123 -7.20 -9.35 -5.79
N GLU A 124 -8.32 -8.87 -5.26
CA GLU A 124 -9.53 -8.51 -6.01
C GLU A 124 -10.04 -7.10 -5.63
N ALA A 125 -9.18 -6.09 -5.75
CA ALA A 125 -9.58 -4.70 -5.52
C ALA A 125 -10.56 -4.22 -6.61
N LEU A 126 -11.67 -3.60 -6.19
CA LEU A 126 -12.62 -2.97 -7.11
C LEU A 126 -12.00 -1.69 -7.69
N VAL A 127 -11.92 -1.59 -9.01
CA VAL A 127 -11.43 -0.38 -9.70
C VAL A 127 -12.60 0.43 -10.24
N ILE A 128 -12.70 1.70 -9.85
CA ILE A 128 -13.71 2.65 -10.35
C ILE A 128 -13.05 3.63 -11.33
N SER A 129 -13.71 3.80 -12.47
CA SER A 129 -13.21 4.52 -13.64
C SER A 129 -14.29 5.44 -14.21
N LEU A 130 -13.90 6.61 -14.70
CA LEU A 130 -14.82 7.57 -15.37
C LEU A 130 -14.65 7.61 -16.89
N GLY A 131 -13.55 7.05 -17.40
CA GLY A 131 -13.18 7.08 -18.81
C GLY A 131 -12.37 8.30 -19.28
N CYS A 132 -12.19 9.35 -18.47
CA CYS A 132 -11.30 10.48 -18.84
C CYS A 132 -9.83 10.25 -18.49
N GLU A 133 -9.56 9.26 -17.63
CA GLU A 133 -8.27 8.98 -17.05
C GLU A 133 -7.20 8.60 -18.08
N LYS A 134 -5.96 8.98 -17.76
CA LYS A 134 -4.78 8.46 -18.44
C LYS A 134 -4.31 7.15 -17.84
N LEU A 135 -4.38 7.00 -16.51
CA LEU A 135 -4.08 5.76 -15.82
C LEU A 135 -5.22 4.76 -16.05
N GLN A 136 -4.98 3.73 -16.84
CA GLN A 136 -6.01 2.74 -17.16
C GLN A 136 -6.19 1.75 -16.01
N ALA A 137 -7.40 1.20 -15.86
CA ALA A 137 -7.72 0.21 -14.83
C ALA A 137 -6.75 -0.98 -14.86
N GLY A 138 -6.40 -1.47 -16.06
CA GLY A 138 -5.37 -2.50 -16.25
C GLY A 138 -4.06 -2.16 -15.54
N GLN A 139 -3.59 -0.91 -15.63
CA GLN A 139 -2.33 -0.50 -15.02
C GLN A 139 -2.37 -0.50 -13.47
N VAL A 140 -3.56 -0.49 -12.89
CA VAL A 140 -3.79 -0.58 -11.43
C VAL A 140 -3.99 -2.03 -11.01
N MET A 141 -4.87 -2.75 -11.70
CA MET A 141 -5.16 -4.18 -11.53
C MET A 141 -5.17 -4.83 -12.92
N HIS A 142 -4.24 -5.77 -13.16
CA HIS A 142 -4.24 -6.57 -14.38
C HIS A 142 -4.87 -7.94 -14.07
N ASP A 143 -5.48 -8.56 -15.08
CA ASP A 143 -5.92 -9.95 -15.01
C ASP A 143 -4.71 -10.87 -14.75
N ASN A 144 -4.91 -11.89 -13.92
CA ASN A 144 -3.92 -12.94 -13.66
C ASN A 144 -3.78 -13.89 -14.85
#